data_AF-A0A377JKQ9-F1
#
_entry.id   AF-A0A377JKQ9-F1
#
_cell.length_a   1.000
_cell.length_b   1.000
_cell.length_c   1.000
_cell.angle_alpha   90.00
_cell.angle_beta   90.00
_cell.angle_gamma   90.00
#
_symmetry.space_group_name_H-M   'P 1'
#
loop_
_entity.id
_entity.type
_entity.pdbx_description
1 polymer ?
#
loop_
_entity_poly.entity_id
_entity_poly.type
_entity_poly.pdbx_seq_one_letter_code
_entity_poly.pdbx_strand_id
1 'polypeptide(L)'
;MSIRLIQMLHNFLKAANELRNIGHTVVMLLNNDKSTQWYQNHIHNVANEVIDITGGRIAFINPVTGKEIKGNSKGQMVVVFDPTMEDFVMRSVSLDFVKKVGGYDGK
;
A
#
# COMPACT_ATOMS: atom_id res chain seq x y z
N MET A 1 -12.63 -11.95 4.30
CA MET A 1 -11.41 -12.11 3.47
C MET A 1 -11.04 -13.59 3.48
N SER A 2 -10.77 -14.23 2.34
CA SER A 2 -10.46 -15.68 2.30
C SER A 2 -9.12 -15.96 2.97
N ILE A 3 -9.01 -17.06 3.71
CA ILE A 3 -7.78 -17.49 4.42
C ILE A 3 -6.57 -17.55 3.46
N ARG A 4 -6.78 -17.95 2.20
CA ARG A 4 -5.70 -18.00 1.19
C ARG A 4 -5.12 -16.63 0.85
N LEU A 5 -5.96 -15.58 0.80
CA LEU A 5 -5.51 -14.22 0.49
C LEU A 5 -4.66 -13.64 1.62
N ILE A 6 -5.00 -13.96 2.87
CA ILE A 6 -4.22 -13.54 4.05
C ILE A 6 -2.83 -14.18 4.02
N GLN A 7 -2.75 -15.48 3.75
CA GLN A 7 -1.47 -16.19 3.68
C GLN A 7 -0.58 -15.66 2.55
N MET A 8 -1.17 -15.34 1.39
CA MET A 8 -0.44 -14.79 0.27
C MET A 8 0.11 -13.39 0.58
N LEU A 9 -0.70 -12.51 1.20
CA LEU A 9 -0.25 -11.18 1.62
C LEU A 9 0.90 -11.27 2.64
N HIS A 10 0.81 -12.20 3.60
CA HIS A 10 1.88 -12.44 4.56
C HIS A 10 3.22 -12.75 3.87
N ASN A 11 3.21 -13.61 2.84
CA ASN A 11 4.43 -13.98 2.13
C ASN A 11 5.08 -12.77 1.44
N PHE A 12 4.28 -11.85 0.88
CA PHE A 12 4.80 -10.63 0.27
C PHE A 12 5.39 -9.66 1.29
N LEU A 13 4.76 -9.52 2.47
CA LEU A 13 5.29 -8.67 3.55
C LEU A 13 6.61 -9.22 4.09
N LYS A 14 6.71 -10.54 4.23
CA LYS A 14 7.96 -11.20 4.61
C LYS A 14 9.07 -10.92 3.60
N ALA A 15 8.79 -11.08 2.31
CA ALA A 15 9.75 -10.78 1.25
C ALA A 15 10.16 -9.29 1.23
N ALA A 16 9.22 -8.37 1.46
CA ALA A 16 9.52 -6.94 1.57
C ALA A 16 10.50 -6.64 2.70
N ASN A 17 10.33 -7.27 3.87
CA ASN A 17 11.24 -7.12 4.99
C ASN A 17 12.62 -7.76 4.74
N GLU A 18 12.66 -8.92 4.10
CA GLU A 18 13.92 -9.56 3.70
C GLU A 18 14.71 -8.68 2.73
N LEU A 19 14.04 -8.05 1.76
CA LEU A 19 14.64 -7.08 0.85
C LEU A 19 15.12 -5.81 1.58
N ARG A 20 14.33 -5.29 2.53
CA ARG A 20 14.75 -4.18 3.41
C ARG A 20 16.04 -4.53 4.16
N ASN A 21 16.11 -5.71 4.76
CA ASN A 21 17.28 -6.13 5.55
C ASN A 21 18.58 -6.22 4.73
N ILE A 22 18.50 -6.38 3.41
CA ILE A 22 19.65 -6.35 2.52
C ILE A 22 19.89 -4.99 1.84
N GLY A 23 19.20 -3.93 2.32
CA GLY A 23 19.44 -2.55 1.91
C GLY A 23 18.54 -2.02 0.79
N HIS A 24 17.42 -2.69 0.48
CA HIS A 24 16.47 -2.21 -0.53
C HIS A 24 15.25 -1.52 0.08
N THR A 25 14.92 -0.33 -0.41
CA THR A 25 13.63 0.30 -0.12
C THR A 25 12.51 -0.42 -0.87
N VAL A 26 11.47 -0.86 -0.15
CA VAL A 26 10.30 -1.49 -0.74
C VAL A 26 9.06 -0.65 -0.47
N VAL A 27 8.27 -0.41 -1.52
CA VAL A 27 7.02 0.34 -1.44
C VAL A 27 5.88 -0.53 -1.92
N MET A 28 4.83 -0.65 -1.12
CA MET A 28 3.66 -1.48 -1.41
C MET A 28 2.38 -0.64 -1.39
N LEU A 29 1.48 -0.89 -2.33
CA LEU A 29 0.12 -0.37 -2.29
C LEU A 29 -0.82 -1.44 -1.74
N LEU A 30 -1.39 -1.21 -0.57
CA LEU A 30 -2.27 -2.15 0.12
C LEU A 30 -3.68 -1.56 0.32
N ASN A 31 -4.65 -2.45 0.57
CA ASN A 31 -5.96 -2.01 1.06
C ASN A 31 -5.81 -1.44 2.48
N ASN A 32 -6.45 -0.31 2.74
CA ASN A 32 -6.51 0.34 4.04
C ASN A 32 -7.50 -0.38 4.96
N ASP A 33 -7.05 -1.50 5.53
CA ASP A 33 -7.84 -2.37 6.41
C ASP A 33 -7.11 -2.55 7.76
N LYS A 34 -7.10 -1.49 8.57
CA LYS A 34 -6.34 -1.41 9.83
C LYS A 34 -6.99 -2.09 11.03
N SER A 35 -8.27 -2.45 10.93
CA SER A 35 -9.06 -3.01 12.04
C SER A 35 -8.80 -4.50 12.29
N THR A 36 -7.88 -5.08 11.54
CA THR A 36 -7.65 -6.52 11.49
C THR A 36 -6.30 -6.86 12.13
N GLN A 37 -6.24 -8.02 12.79
CA GLN A 37 -5.02 -8.48 13.46
C GLN A 37 -3.82 -8.58 12.51
N TRP A 38 -4.03 -8.77 11.20
CA TRP A 38 -2.93 -8.84 10.24
C TRP A 38 -2.14 -7.54 10.18
N TYR A 39 -2.80 -6.38 10.24
CA TYR A 39 -2.14 -5.07 10.18
C TYR A 39 -1.23 -4.86 11.40
N GLN A 40 -1.77 -5.14 12.59
CA GLN A 40 -1.02 -5.00 13.85
C GLN A 40 0.19 -5.96 13.89
N ASN A 41 -0.01 -7.20 13.46
CA ASN A 41 1.01 -8.23 13.57
C ASN A 41 2.12 -8.12 12.49
N HIS A 42 1.83 -7.52 11.33
CA HIS A 42 2.74 -7.59 10.17
C HIS A 42 3.11 -6.25 9.54
N ILE A 43 2.41 -5.16 9.85
CA ILE A 43 2.71 -3.82 9.30
C ILE A 43 3.33 -2.94 10.38
N HIS A 44 2.67 -2.79 11.52
CA HIS A 44 3.07 -1.83 12.55
C HIS A 44 4.51 -2.01 13.06
N ASN A 45 5.02 -3.25 13.10
CA ASN A 45 6.35 -3.56 13.63
C ASN A 45 7.40 -3.82 12.54
N VAL A 46 7.02 -3.72 11.26
CA VAL A 46 7.89 -4.15 10.14
C VAL A 46 8.07 -3.04 9.11
N ALA A 47 7.04 -2.24 8.88
CA ALA A 47 7.11 -1.07 8.02
C ALA A 47 7.67 0.14 8.78
N ASN A 48 8.24 1.07 8.03
CA ASN A 48 8.74 2.34 8.55
C ASN A 48 7.73 3.47 8.35
N GLU A 49 6.92 3.38 7.30
CA GLU A 49 5.93 4.41 7.03
C GLU A 49 4.64 3.81 6.47
N VAL A 50 3.51 4.34 6.95
CA VAL A 50 2.19 4.11 6.35
C VAL A 50 1.59 5.45 5.96
N ILE A 51 1.29 5.60 4.67
CA ILE A 51 0.70 6.81 4.11
C ILE A 51 -0.73 6.49 3.66
N ASP A 52 -1.70 7.02 4.40
CA ASP A 52 -3.11 6.93 4.03
C ASP A 52 -3.43 7.82 2.82
N ILE A 53 -4.19 7.28 1.87
CA ILE A 53 -4.73 8.08 0.76
C ILE A 53 -6.13 8.55 1.13
N THR A 54 -6.32 9.86 1.17
CA THR A 54 -7.55 10.54 1.55
C THR A 54 -8.24 11.17 0.34
N GLY A 55 -9.51 11.55 0.46
CA GLY A 55 -10.23 12.24 -0.62
C GLY A 55 -10.69 11.34 -1.78
N GLY A 56 -10.54 10.02 -1.67
CA GLY A 56 -11.08 9.09 -2.67
C GLY A 56 -10.40 7.71 -2.65
N ARG A 57 -10.47 7.02 -3.78
CA ARG A 57 -9.84 5.71 -3.99
C ARG A 57 -9.04 5.72 -5.27
N ILE A 58 -7.93 4.97 -5.31
CA ILE A 58 -7.20 4.71 -6.54
C ILE A 58 -8.03 3.77 -7.42
N ALA A 59 -8.34 4.21 -8.63
CA ALA A 59 -8.86 3.37 -9.69
C ALA A 59 -7.71 2.63 -10.37
N PHE A 60 -7.89 1.34 -10.64
CA PHE A 60 -6.93 0.56 -11.42
C PHE A 60 -7.31 0.58 -12.89
N ILE A 61 -6.32 0.66 -13.76
CA ILE A 61 -6.50 0.62 -15.20
C ILE A 61 -6.39 -0.83 -15.65
N ASN A 62 -7.36 -1.31 -16.41
CA ASN A 62 -7.26 -2.62 -17.05
C ASN A 62 -6.15 -2.55 -18.13
N PRO A 63 -5.11 -3.41 -18.08
CA PRO A 63 -3.97 -3.29 -18.99
C PRO A 63 -4.31 -3.64 -20.45
N VAL A 64 -5.40 -4.38 -20.68
CA VAL A 64 -5.84 -4.77 -22.03
C VAL A 64 -6.76 -3.70 -22.63
N THR A 65 -7.72 -3.18 -21.86
CA THR A 65 -8.71 -2.23 -22.39
C THR A 65 -8.32 -0.77 -22.21
N GLY A 66 -7.34 -0.47 -21.35
CA GLY A 66 -6.95 0.88 -20.98
C GLY A 66 -7.98 1.65 -20.15
N LYS A 67 -9.09 1.00 -19.76
CA LYS A 67 -10.18 1.66 -19.03
C LYS A 67 -10.07 1.40 -17.54
N GLU A 68 -10.51 2.39 -16.76
CA GLU A 68 -10.65 2.22 -15.31
C GLU A 68 -11.62 1.10 -14.97
N ILE A 69 -11.19 0.25 -14.04
CA ILE A 69 -12.03 -0.76 -13.42
C ILE A 69 -12.82 -0.08 -12.30
N LYS A 70 -14.11 0.09 -12.53
CA LYS A 70 -15.05 0.54 -11.50
C LYS A 70 -15.28 -0.59 -10.49
N GLY A 71 -15.45 -0.23 -9.21
CA GLY A 71 -15.82 -1.19 -8.15
C GLY A 71 -14.74 -1.50 -7.13
N ASN A 72 -13.58 -0.84 -7.13
CA ASN A 72 -12.70 -0.88 -5.96
C ASN A 72 -13.37 -0.12 -4.80
N SER A 73 -13.94 -0.85 -3.83
CA SER A 73 -14.68 -0.28 -2.70
C SER A 73 -13.80 0.03 -1.49
N LYS A 74 -12.55 -0.45 -1.49
CA LYS A 74 -11.62 -0.25 -0.36
C LYS A 74 -10.75 0.98 -0.62
N GLY A 75 -10.55 1.78 0.44
CA GLY A 75 -9.55 2.85 0.44
C GLY A 75 -8.17 2.23 0.53
N GLN A 76 -7.15 2.86 -0.05
CA GLN A 76 -5.80 2.30 -0.16
C GLN A 76 -4.81 3.06 0.72
N MET A 77 -3.70 2.41 1.04
CA MET A 77 -2.56 3.00 1.75
C MET A 77 -1.26 2.57 1.09
N VAL A 78 -0.26 3.44 1.18
CA VAL A 78 1.12 3.11 0.81
C VAL A 78 1.84 2.65 2.06
N VAL A 79 2.53 1.52 1.98
CA VAL A 79 3.38 1.00 3.05
C VAL A 79 4.83 1.01 2.55
N VAL A 80 5.72 1.61 3.34
CA VAL A 80 7.13 1.77 3.00
C VAL A 80 7.99 1.00 3.99
N PHE A 81 8.92 0.23 3.44
CA PHE A 81 10.00 -0.44 4.16
C PHE A 81 11.30 0.23 3.73
N ASP A 82 11.87 1.05 4.60
CA ASP A 82 13.07 1.83 4.33
C ASP A 82 14.22 1.30 5.22
N PRO A 83 15.34 0.83 4.64
CA PRO A 83 16.48 0.34 5.41
C PRO A 83 17.22 1.43 6.18
N THR A 84 16.96 2.70 5.88
CA THR A 84 17.62 3.86 6.51
C THR A 84 16.81 4.46 7.65
N MET A 85 15.59 3.95 7.88
CA MET A 85 14.71 4.40 8.95
C MET A 85 14.52 3.28 9.97
N GLU A 86 14.46 3.66 11.25
CA GLU A 86 14.11 2.77 12.36
C GLU A 86 12.74 3.12 12.97
N ASP A 87 12.31 4.37 12.83
CA ASP A 87 11.03 4.82 13.36
C ASP A 87 9.86 4.36 12.48
N PHE A 88 8.68 4.29 13.11
CA PHE A 88 7.40 4.12 12.45
C PHE A 88 6.65 5.45 12.39
N VAL A 89 6.25 5.87 11.18
CA VAL A 89 5.50 7.10 10.97
C VAL A 89 4.20 6.83 10.22
N MET A 90 3.12 7.47 10.68
CA MET A 90 1.86 7.49 9.94
C MET A 90 1.62 8.88 9.36
N ARG A 91 1.32 8.94 8.06
CA ARG A 91 1.01 10.18 7.34
C ARG A 91 -0.25 10.00 6.51
N SER A 92 -0.72 11.10 5.94
CA SER A 92 -1.79 11.08 4.96
C SER A 92 -1.48 11.99 3.79
N VAL A 93 -2.01 11.64 2.62
CA VAL A 93 -1.90 12.40 1.38
C VAL A 93 -3.25 12.41 0.68
N SER A 94 -3.58 13.48 -0.06
CA SER A 94 -4.82 13.52 -0.85
C SER A 94 -4.67 12.75 -2.17
N LEU A 95 -5.74 12.13 -2.62
CA LEU A 95 -5.79 11.46 -3.93
C LEU A 95 -5.47 12.44 -5.06
N ASP A 96 -5.95 13.69 -4.96
CA ASP A 96 -5.67 14.73 -5.96
C ASP A 96 -4.18 15.02 -6.08
N PHE A 97 -3.46 15.07 -4.95
CA PHE A 97 -2.01 15.22 -4.96
C PHE A 97 -1.33 14.00 -5.60
N VAL A 98 -1.74 12.78 -5.22
CA VAL A 98 -1.22 11.54 -5.82
C VAL A 98 -1.41 11.53 -7.34
N LYS A 99 -2.60 11.91 -7.82
CA LYS A 99 -2.90 12.02 -9.25
C LYS A 99 -2.01 13.05 -9.95
N LYS A 100 -1.84 14.22 -9.33
CA LYS A 100 -0.98 15.30 -9.84
C LYS A 100 0.47 14.85 -10.01
N VAL A 101 1.07 14.22 -9.00
CA VAL A 101 2.47 13.78 -9.06
C VAL A 101 2.67 12.52 -9.88
N GLY A 102 1.65 11.66 -9.96
CA GLY A 102 1.66 10.43 -10.76
C GLY A 102 1.42 10.65 -12.25
N GLY A 103 1.22 11.90 -12.69
CA GLY A 103 0.97 12.22 -14.11
C GLY A 103 -0.40 11.77 -14.62
N TYR A 104 -1.38 11.56 -13.74
CA TYR A 104 -2.73 11.19 -14.14
C TYR A 104 -3.45 12.43 -14.71
N ASP A 105 -3.74 12.42 -16.00
CA ASP A 105 -4.33 13.53 -16.74
C ASP A 105 -5.86 13.45 -16.88
N GLY A 106 -6.49 12.47 -16.22
CA GLY A 106 -7.95 12.33 -16.18
C GLY A 106 -8.58 11.84 -17.49
N LYS A 107 -7.78 11.24 -18.39
CA LYS A 107 -8.25 10.67 -19.66
C LYS A 107 -8.50 9.17 -19.60
#